data_AF-A0A8C6R9H1-F1
#
_entry.id   AF-A0A8C6R9H1-F1
#
_cell.length_a   1.000
_cell.length_b   1.000
_cell.length_c   1.000
_cell.angle_alpha   90.00
_cell.angle_beta   90.00
_cell.angle_gamma   90.00
#
_symmetry.space_group_name_H-M   'P 1'
#
loop_
_entity.id
_entity.type
_entity.pdbx_description
1 polymer ?
#
loop_
_entity_poly.entity_id
_entity_poly.type
_entity_poly.pdbx_seq_one_letter_code
_entity_poly.pdbx_strand_id
1 'polypeptide(L)'
;MAKLPGNSTLEESLGQYQRSLRERANRSLHQLKCALREGNVTVEEDALNPSISATINNEDSGMAWHELQHSHAVNLLKALLHQQTSKENETSPPRRRKMSPSDELCGMKNRVQVVVLENERLQQMLKSQRQEEMLREQTLLDASGNLQDSWVKTGEDSRVDETATRQFFHGNGDTGKAASTGEAEKWKLELERLKLTYEAKSDILESQLTLLRKDLAEYQKNCEDLKERLKHKESLLAASTSSRVGGLCLKCAQHEAVLSQTHSNVHVQTVERLTKERDDLMSALVSLRSNLADAQQRETSAYEQVKHAVQMTEEANFEKTK
;
A
#
# COMPACT_ATOMS: atom_id res chain seq x y z
N MET A 1 25.19 -26.89 7.70
CA MET A 1 23.81 -26.38 7.69
C MET A 1 23.17 -26.67 9.04
N ALA A 2 22.92 -25.65 9.86
CA ALA A 2 22.21 -25.79 11.13
C ALA A 2 20.93 -24.97 11.05
N LYS A 3 19.76 -25.64 11.09
CA LYS A 3 18.45 -25.00 11.19
C LYS A 3 18.26 -24.50 12.63
N LEU A 4 17.98 -23.21 12.80
CA LEU A 4 17.60 -22.62 14.07
C LEU A 4 16.24 -23.18 14.53
N PRO A 5 16.12 -23.75 15.74
CA PRO A 5 14.91 -24.43 16.21
C PRO A 5 13.83 -23.49 16.79
N GLY A 6 14.00 -22.16 16.73
CA GLY A 6 13.18 -21.21 17.50
C GLY A 6 11.83 -20.79 16.89
N ASN A 7 11.66 -20.85 15.56
CA ASN A 7 10.43 -20.33 14.93
C ASN A 7 9.26 -21.33 14.95
N SER A 8 9.53 -22.63 14.97
CA SER A 8 8.49 -23.67 14.93
C SER A 8 7.65 -23.68 16.22
N THR A 9 8.27 -23.42 17.36
CA THR A 9 7.62 -23.47 18.67
C THR A 9 6.65 -22.32 18.89
N LEU A 10 6.97 -21.13 18.35
CA LEU A 10 6.11 -19.96 18.46
C LEU A 10 4.86 -20.09 17.59
N GLU A 11 5.00 -20.55 16.34
CA GLU A 11 3.85 -20.80 15.46
C GLU A 11 2.91 -21.87 16.04
N GLU A 12 3.48 -22.92 16.64
CA GLU A 12 2.69 -23.97 17.29
C GLU A 12 1.94 -23.44 18.52
N SER A 13 2.58 -22.61 19.35
CA SER A 13 1.96 -21.98 20.52
C SER A 13 0.83 -21.01 20.14
N LEU A 14 1.00 -20.23 19.06
CA LEU A 14 -0.03 -19.35 18.50
C LEU A 14 -1.21 -20.15 17.94
N GLY A 15 -0.93 -21.25 17.24
CA GLY A 15 -1.96 -22.15 16.73
C GLY A 15 -2.77 -22.80 17.85
N GLN A 16 -2.11 -23.20 18.95
CA GLN A 16 -2.77 -23.73 20.15
C GLN A 16 -3.63 -22.67 20.85
N TYR A 17 -3.12 -21.44 21.00
CA TYR A 17 -3.86 -20.34 21.60
C TYR A 17 -5.13 -20.01 20.80
N GLN A 18 -5.03 -19.92 19.48
CA GLN A 18 -6.18 -19.67 18.60
C GLN A 18 -7.21 -20.81 18.65
N ARG A 19 -6.78 -22.07 18.73
CA ARG A 19 -7.68 -23.22 18.92
C ARG A 19 -8.41 -23.13 20.26
N SER A 20 -7.69 -22.84 21.35
CA SER A 20 -8.27 -22.67 22.69
C SER A 20 -9.31 -21.55 22.75
N LEU A 21 -9.05 -20.43 22.06
CA LEU A 21 -10.00 -19.32 21.93
C LEU A 21 -11.30 -19.75 21.23
N ARG A 22 -11.21 -20.45 20.10
CA ARG A 22 -12.37 -20.95 19.36
C ARG A 22 -13.18 -21.92 20.20
N GLU A 23 -12.51 -22.85 20.88
CA GLU A 23 -13.20 -23.81 21.75
C GLU A 23 -13.91 -23.14 22.92
N ARG A 24 -13.29 -22.14 23.57
CA ARG A 24 -13.91 -21.40 24.68
C ARG A 24 -15.14 -20.64 24.21
N ALA A 25 -15.05 -19.98 23.05
CA ALA A 25 -16.19 -19.29 22.44
C ALA A 25 -17.33 -20.26 22.09
N ASN A 26 -17.00 -21.41 21.50
CA ASN A 26 -18.00 -22.44 21.17
C ASN A 26 -18.66 -23.04 22.42
N ARG A 27 -17.90 -23.27 23.50
CA ARG A 27 -18.44 -23.72 24.79
C ARG A 27 -19.38 -22.68 25.40
N SER A 28 -19.01 -21.39 25.38
CA SER A 28 -19.85 -20.30 25.88
C SER A 28 -21.14 -20.17 25.06
N LEU A 29 -21.05 -20.26 23.73
CA LEU A 29 -22.23 -20.25 22.85
C LEU A 29 -23.13 -21.47 23.10
N HIS A 30 -22.55 -22.64 23.34
CA HIS A 30 -23.32 -23.84 23.67
C HIS A 30 -24.01 -23.71 25.04
N GLN A 31 -23.33 -23.16 26.05
CA GLN A 31 -23.92 -22.87 27.36
C GLN A 31 -25.08 -21.87 27.24
N LEU A 32 -24.91 -20.79 26.48
CA LEU A 32 -25.97 -19.83 26.21
C LEU A 32 -27.15 -20.50 25.49
N LYS A 33 -26.87 -21.36 24.52
CA LYS A 33 -27.89 -22.12 23.78
C LYS A 33 -28.66 -23.09 24.67
N CYS A 34 -28.00 -23.70 25.66
CA CYS A 34 -28.67 -24.56 26.65
C CYS A 34 -29.49 -23.73 27.63
N ALA A 35 -28.95 -22.63 28.18
CA ALA A 35 -29.68 -21.72 29.06
C ALA A 35 -30.92 -21.12 28.41
N LEU A 36 -30.86 -20.76 27.12
CA LEU A 36 -32.01 -20.29 26.35
C LEU A 36 -33.05 -21.38 26.06
N ARG A 37 -32.62 -22.65 26.02
CA ARG A 37 -33.53 -23.80 25.84
C ARG A 37 -34.19 -24.20 27.16
N GLU A 38 -33.45 -24.11 28.26
CA GLU A 38 -33.92 -24.40 29.63
C GLU A 38 -34.83 -23.28 30.16
N GLY A 39 -34.57 -22.02 29.81
CA GLY A 39 -35.46 -20.89 30.12
C GLY A 39 -36.82 -20.93 29.41
N ASN A 40 -37.09 -21.95 28.59
CA ASN A 40 -38.35 -22.14 27.86
C ASN A 40 -39.17 -23.35 28.34
N VAL A 41 -38.82 -23.94 29.49
CA VAL A 41 -39.52 -25.09 30.07
C VAL A 41 -39.72 -24.90 31.58
N THR A 42 -40.98 -25.04 32.02
CA THR A 42 -41.51 -25.07 33.40
C THR A 42 -41.61 -23.75 34.17
N VAL A 43 -42.71 -23.02 33.94
CA VAL A 43 -43.44 -22.39 35.05
C VAL A 43 -44.83 -23.02 35.06
N GLU A 44 -45.02 -23.90 36.04
CA GLU A 44 -46.31 -24.45 36.42
C GLU A 44 -47.21 -23.28 36.85
N GLU A 45 -48.39 -23.25 36.24
CA GLU A 45 -49.39 -22.20 36.30
C GLU A 45 -50.18 -22.32 37.61
N ASP A 46 -50.09 -21.32 38.49
CA ASP A 46 -51.17 -21.04 39.42
C ASP A 46 -51.31 -19.53 39.70
N ALA A 47 -52.53 -19.05 39.43
CA ALA A 47 -53.17 -17.79 39.80
C ALA A 47 -52.78 -16.47 39.08
N LEU A 48 -53.67 -16.12 38.13
CA LEU A 48 -54.25 -14.78 37.84
C LEU A 48 -53.47 -13.78 36.94
N ASN A 49 -53.76 -13.86 35.62
CA ASN A 49 -54.16 -12.80 34.63
C ASN A 49 -53.43 -11.43 34.54
N PRO A 50 -53.50 -10.67 33.41
CA PRO A 50 -53.97 -10.98 32.04
C PRO A 50 -53.10 -10.38 30.89
N SER A 51 -52.98 -11.07 29.74
CA SER A 51 -53.20 -10.49 28.39
C SER A 51 -52.54 -11.29 27.25
N ILE A 52 -53.39 -11.66 26.30
CA ILE A 52 -53.11 -11.86 24.86
C ILE A 52 -52.17 -13.02 24.52
N SER A 53 -52.74 -14.22 24.41
CA SER A 53 -52.17 -15.28 23.59
C SER A 53 -53.03 -15.46 22.33
N ALA A 54 -52.62 -14.81 21.25
CA ALA A 54 -52.95 -15.30 19.92
C ALA A 54 -52.23 -16.63 19.74
N THR A 55 -53.00 -17.71 19.70
CA THR A 55 -52.53 -19.07 19.40
C THR A 55 -51.88 -19.07 18.02
N ILE A 56 -50.55 -19.13 17.97
CA ILE A 56 -49.78 -19.36 16.74
C ILE A 56 -49.85 -20.86 16.45
N ASN A 57 -50.75 -21.26 15.55
CA ASN A 57 -50.62 -22.51 14.82
C ASN A 57 -49.49 -22.31 13.79
N ASN A 58 -48.33 -22.88 14.11
CA ASN A 58 -47.04 -22.67 13.45
C ASN A 58 -46.87 -23.43 12.11
N GLU A 59 -47.93 -24.00 11.54
CA GLU A 59 -47.86 -24.79 10.30
C GLU A 59 -48.23 -23.99 9.05
N ASP A 60 -49.06 -22.96 9.19
CA ASP A 60 -49.54 -22.13 8.07
C ASP A 60 -48.47 -21.15 7.55
N SER A 61 -47.54 -20.79 8.44
CA SER A 61 -46.41 -19.91 8.08
C SER A 61 -45.45 -20.56 7.10
N GLY A 62 -45.23 -21.88 7.18
CA GLY A 62 -44.32 -22.60 6.27
C GLY A 62 -44.89 -22.70 4.85
N MET A 63 -46.19 -22.98 4.73
CA MET A 63 -46.89 -23.08 3.45
C MET A 63 -47.00 -21.72 2.76
N ALA A 64 -47.38 -20.67 3.51
CA ALA A 64 -47.45 -19.30 2.99
C ALA A 64 -46.09 -18.78 2.50
N TRP A 65 -44.98 -19.15 3.18
CA TRP A 65 -43.62 -18.80 2.75
C TRP A 65 -43.18 -19.49 1.46
N HIS A 66 -43.53 -20.77 1.29
CA HIS A 66 -43.27 -21.49 0.04
C HIS A 66 -44.11 -20.93 -1.11
N GLU A 67 -45.37 -20.60 -0.88
CA GLU A 67 -46.26 -20.00 -1.88
C GLU A 67 -45.80 -18.59 -2.29
N LEU A 68 -45.32 -17.78 -1.33
CA LEU A 68 -44.70 -16.48 -1.59
C LEU A 68 -43.39 -16.60 -2.38
N GLN A 69 -42.55 -17.62 -2.12
CA GLN A 69 -41.32 -17.86 -2.88
C GLN A 69 -41.57 -18.16 -4.36
N HIS A 70 -42.73 -18.75 -4.68
CA HIS A 70 -43.15 -19.07 -6.04
C HIS A 70 -44.03 -17.99 -6.66
N SER A 71 -44.38 -16.94 -5.90
CA SER A 71 -45.20 -15.84 -6.41
C SER A 71 -44.52 -15.13 -7.59
N HIS A 72 -45.35 -14.77 -8.57
CA HIS A 72 -44.91 -14.09 -9.79
C HIS A 72 -44.12 -12.81 -9.49
N ALA A 73 -44.46 -12.11 -8.40
CA ALA A 73 -43.73 -10.92 -7.95
C ALA A 73 -42.29 -11.25 -7.50
N VAL A 74 -42.08 -12.33 -6.75
CA VAL A 74 -40.75 -12.77 -6.30
C VAL A 74 -39.89 -13.24 -7.47
N ASN A 75 -40.50 -13.94 -8.44
CA ASN A 75 -39.80 -14.37 -9.65
C ASN A 75 -39.46 -13.18 -10.57
N LEU A 76 -40.35 -12.20 -10.68
CA LEU A 76 -40.07 -10.95 -11.40
C LEU A 76 -38.93 -10.16 -10.73
N LEU A 77 -38.91 -10.10 -9.39
CA LEU A 77 -37.84 -9.46 -8.64
C LEU A 77 -36.50 -10.18 -8.81
N LYS A 78 -36.49 -11.52 -8.79
CA LYS A 78 -35.30 -12.32 -9.09
C LYS A 78 -34.79 -12.06 -10.51
N ALA A 79 -35.68 -12.00 -11.51
CA ALA A 79 -35.32 -11.71 -12.89
C ALA A 79 -34.75 -10.30 -13.07
N LEU A 80 -35.34 -9.29 -12.43
CA LEU A 80 -34.83 -7.91 -12.46
C LEU A 80 -33.49 -7.79 -11.74
N LEU A 81 -33.29 -8.49 -10.62
CA LEU A 81 -32.01 -8.53 -9.90
C LEU A 81 -30.91 -9.22 -10.72
N HIS A 82 -31.23 -10.31 -11.43
CA HIS A 82 -30.31 -10.96 -12.35
C HIS A 82 -29.97 -10.09 -13.57
N GLN A 83 -30.95 -9.36 -14.11
CA GLN A 83 -30.71 -8.42 -15.20
C GLN A 83 -29.86 -7.22 -14.75
N GLN A 84 -30.04 -6.76 -13.50
CA GLN A 84 -29.25 -5.68 -12.92
C GLN A 84 -27.82 -6.12 -12.64
N THR A 85 -27.61 -7.35 -12.16
CA THR A 85 -26.25 -7.91 -11.97
C THR A 85 -25.55 -8.18 -13.30
N SER A 86 -26.26 -8.65 -14.33
CA SER A 86 -25.74 -8.77 -15.70
C SER A 86 -25.29 -7.41 -16.28
N LYS A 87 -26.13 -6.36 -16.18
CA LYS A 87 -25.79 -5.00 -16.64
C LYS A 87 -24.65 -4.36 -15.84
N GLU A 88 -24.54 -4.67 -14.55
CA GLU A 88 -23.45 -4.19 -13.68
C GLU A 88 -22.10 -4.86 -13.99
N ASN A 89 -22.12 -6.08 -14.55
CA ASN A 89 -20.94 -6.82 -14.98
C ASN A 89 -20.42 -6.37 -16.36
N GLU A 90 -21.29 -5.88 -17.26
CA GLU A 90 -20.88 -5.32 -18.56
C GLU A 90 -20.41 -3.86 -18.49
N THR A 91 -20.87 -3.09 -17.49
CA THR A 91 -20.56 -1.66 -17.34
C THR A 91 -19.43 -1.34 -16.35
N SER A 92 -18.90 -2.35 -15.64
CA SER A 92 -17.80 -2.18 -14.68
C SER A 92 -16.48 -2.75 -15.24
N PRO A 93 -15.34 -2.05 -15.09
CA PRO A 93 -14.04 -2.70 -15.20
C PRO A 93 -13.98 -3.83 -14.14
N PRO A 94 -13.18 -4.89 -14.34
CA PRO A 94 -13.24 -6.07 -13.47
C PRO A 94 -13.03 -5.61 -12.04
N ARG A 95 -14.05 -5.83 -11.18
CA ARG A 95 -13.95 -5.60 -9.73
C ARG A 95 -12.61 -6.17 -9.31
N ARG A 96 -11.70 -5.32 -8.82
CA ARG A 96 -10.53 -5.78 -8.08
C ARG A 96 -11.09 -6.63 -6.95
N ARG A 97 -11.09 -7.95 -7.17
CA ARG A 97 -11.27 -8.94 -6.12
C ARG A 97 -10.29 -8.48 -5.04
N LYS A 98 -10.78 -8.17 -3.84
CA LYS A 98 -9.89 -8.13 -2.68
C LYS A 98 -9.28 -9.52 -2.67
N MET A 99 -8.06 -9.62 -3.17
CA MET A 99 -7.31 -10.86 -3.24
C MET A 99 -7.22 -11.34 -1.80
N SER A 100 -7.51 -12.62 -1.57
CA SER A 100 -7.37 -13.13 -0.21
C SER A 100 -5.90 -12.96 0.22
N PRO A 101 -5.59 -12.84 1.51
CA PRO A 101 -4.19 -12.76 1.97
C PRO A 101 -3.31 -13.90 1.41
N SER A 102 -3.93 -15.05 1.10
CA SER A 102 -3.28 -16.19 0.43
C SER A 102 -2.95 -15.92 -1.05
N ASP A 103 -3.82 -15.22 -1.79
CA ASP A 103 -3.60 -14.86 -3.18
C ASP A 103 -2.53 -13.77 -3.32
N GLU A 104 -2.47 -12.83 -2.37
CA GLU A 104 -1.41 -11.81 -2.31
C GLU A 104 -0.04 -12.44 -2.03
N LEU A 105 0.03 -13.41 -1.11
CA LEU A 105 1.24 -14.18 -0.83
C LEU A 105 1.66 -15.06 -2.01
N CYS A 106 0.71 -15.68 -2.71
CA CYS A 106 0.99 -16.44 -3.93
C CYS A 106 1.53 -15.53 -5.05
N GLY A 107 0.92 -14.35 -5.22
CA GLY A 107 1.41 -13.33 -6.15
C GLY A 107 2.81 -12.84 -5.79
N MET A 108 3.09 -12.59 -4.51
CA MET A 108 4.43 -12.25 -4.02
C MET A 108 5.44 -13.36 -4.29
N LYS A 109 5.11 -14.62 -4.01
CA LYS A 109 5.97 -15.78 -4.28
C LYS A 109 6.35 -15.87 -5.75
N ASN A 110 5.39 -15.70 -6.66
CA ASN A 110 5.66 -15.78 -8.10
C ASN A 110 6.57 -14.63 -8.57
N ARG A 111 6.34 -13.40 -8.08
CA ARG A 111 7.22 -12.25 -8.40
C ARG A 111 8.64 -12.47 -7.88
N VAL A 112 8.78 -12.95 -6.65
CA VAL A 112 10.09 -13.26 -6.05
C VAL A 112 10.80 -14.34 -6.86
N GLN A 113 10.09 -15.39 -7.29
CA GLN A 113 10.68 -16.46 -8.09
C GLN A 113 11.17 -15.97 -9.47
N VAL A 114 10.43 -15.09 -10.14
CA VAL A 114 10.88 -14.46 -11.39
C VAL A 114 12.14 -13.62 -11.17
N VAL A 115 12.18 -12.82 -10.10
CA VAL A 115 13.34 -11.98 -9.78
C VAL A 115 14.57 -12.81 -9.40
N VAL A 116 14.39 -13.96 -8.75
CA VAL A 116 15.48 -14.89 -8.42
C VAL A 116 16.04 -15.54 -9.69
N LEU A 117 15.17 -16.05 -10.56
CA LEU A 117 15.61 -16.66 -11.83
C LEU A 117 16.32 -15.65 -12.74
N GLU A 118 15.81 -14.41 -12.81
CA GLU A 118 16.47 -13.36 -13.58
C GLU A 118 17.81 -12.94 -12.94
N ASN A 119 17.90 -12.90 -11.61
CA ASN A 119 19.18 -12.65 -10.94
C ASN A 119 20.20 -13.77 -11.18
N GLU A 120 19.79 -15.03 -11.16
CA GLU A 120 20.66 -16.16 -11.49
C GLU A 120 21.16 -16.08 -12.94
N ARG A 121 20.28 -15.72 -13.87
CA ARG A 121 20.63 -15.46 -15.27
C ARG A 121 21.62 -14.29 -15.40
N LEU A 122 21.35 -13.17 -14.74
CA LEU A 122 22.24 -12.00 -14.74
C LEU A 122 23.61 -12.34 -14.16
N GLN A 123 23.64 -13.12 -13.07
CA GLN A 123 24.91 -13.59 -12.50
C GLN A 123 25.68 -14.51 -13.45
N GLN A 124 24.99 -15.37 -14.22
CA GLN A 124 25.63 -16.18 -15.25
C GLN A 124 26.20 -15.31 -16.37
N MET A 125 25.44 -14.32 -16.86
CA MET A 125 25.92 -13.39 -17.90
C MET A 125 27.12 -12.56 -17.43
N LEU A 126 27.10 -12.07 -16.19
CA LEU A 126 28.24 -11.34 -15.62
C LEU A 126 29.48 -12.23 -15.47
N LYS A 127 29.30 -13.51 -15.11
CA LYS A 127 30.41 -14.48 -15.05
C LYS A 127 30.99 -14.76 -16.44
N SER A 128 30.14 -14.97 -17.45
CA SER A 128 30.60 -15.21 -18.83
C SER A 128 31.27 -13.97 -19.42
N GLN A 129 30.71 -12.78 -19.17
CA GLN A 129 31.29 -11.52 -19.61
C GLN A 129 32.67 -11.29 -18.98
N ARG A 130 32.82 -11.54 -17.67
CA ARG A 130 34.12 -11.44 -16.99
C ARG A 130 35.15 -12.43 -17.57
N GLN A 131 34.72 -13.64 -17.94
CA GLN A 131 35.60 -14.62 -18.59
C GLN A 131 35.97 -14.18 -20.01
N GLU A 132 35.03 -13.62 -20.77
CA GLU A 132 35.29 -13.07 -22.10
C GLU A 132 36.24 -11.87 -22.04
N GLU A 133 36.04 -10.96 -21.09
CA GLU A 133 36.95 -9.83 -20.83
C GLU A 133 38.33 -10.31 -20.45
N MET A 134 38.45 -11.33 -19.58
CA MET A 134 39.73 -11.96 -19.24
C MET A 134 40.40 -12.58 -20.47
N LEU A 135 39.66 -13.27 -21.34
CA LEU A 135 40.20 -13.83 -22.59
C LEU A 135 40.63 -12.73 -23.58
N ARG A 136 39.89 -11.62 -23.65
CA ARG A 136 40.26 -10.45 -24.46
C ARG A 136 41.52 -9.78 -23.92
N GLU A 137 41.63 -9.59 -22.61
CA GLU A 137 42.83 -9.05 -21.96
C GLU A 137 44.05 -9.97 -22.15
N GLN A 138 43.88 -11.28 -22.00
CA GLN A 138 44.91 -12.29 -22.29
C GLN A 138 45.37 -12.20 -23.76
N THR A 139 44.43 -12.08 -24.71
CA THR A 139 44.74 -11.95 -26.15
C THR A 139 45.48 -10.65 -26.47
N LEU A 140 45.16 -9.55 -25.79
CA LEU A 140 45.86 -8.27 -25.93
C LEU A 140 47.29 -8.35 -25.36
N LEU A 141 47.49 -9.04 -24.24
CA LEU A 141 48.81 -9.26 -23.64
C LEU A 141 49.68 -10.17 -24.51
N ASP A 142 49.12 -11.22 -25.09
CA ASP A 142 49.84 -12.12 -26.02
C ASP A 142 50.18 -11.42 -27.35
N ALA A 143 49.30 -10.54 -27.84
CA ALA A 143 49.59 -9.70 -29.01
C ALA A 143 50.66 -8.62 -28.72
N SER A 144 50.72 -8.10 -27.50
CA SER A 144 51.71 -7.12 -27.06
C SER A 144 53.09 -7.75 -26.82
N GLY A 145 53.16 -8.99 -26.29
CA GLY A 145 54.42 -9.69 -26.08
C GLY A 145 55.18 -9.99 -27.39
N ASN A 146 54.45 -10.19 -28.48
CA ASN A 146 55.01 -10.50 -29.81
C ASN A 146 55.72 -9.31 -30.49
N LEU A 147 55.52 -8.07 -30.02
CA LEU A 147 56.18 -6.88 -30.59
C LEU A 147 57.50 -6.53 -29.90
N GLN A 148 57.80 -7.13 -28.74
CA GLN A 148 58.89 -6.70 -27.87
C GLN A 148 60.16 -7.56 -27.98
N ASP A 149 60.06 -8.80 -28.50
CA ASP A 149 61.20 -9.69 -28.75
C ASP A 149 62.06 -9.29 -29.97
N SER A 150 61.65 -8.29 -30.76
CA SER A 150 62.32 -7.90 -32.01
C SER A 150 63.37 -6.79 -31.88
N TRP A 151 63.42 -6.00 -30.79
CA TRP A 151 64.24 -4.76 -30.77
C TRP A 151 65.45 -4.78 -29.82
N VAL A 152 65.75 -5.89 -29.11
CA VAL A 152 66.84 -5.92 -28.09
C VAL A 152 68.07 -6.74 -28.51
N LYS A 153 68.36 -6.85 -29.82
CA LYS A 153 69.67 -7.33 -30.29
C LYS A 153 70.14 -6.55 -31.51
N THR A 154 70.99 -5.55 -31.29
CA THR A 154 72.32 -5.40 -31.92
C THR A 154 72.90 -4.08 -31.41
N GLY A 155 73.68 -4.18 -30.33
CA GLY A 155 74.54 -3.11 -29.86
C GLY A 155 75.86 -3.05 -30.65
N GLU A 156 76.36 -1.82 -30.76
CA GLU A 156 77.75 -1.38 -30.60
C GLU A 156 78.89 -2.05 -31.41
N ASP A 157 79.54 -1.25 -32.27
CA ASP A 157 81.00 -0.96 -32.22
C ASP A 157 81.25 0.29 -33.10
N SER A 158 81.65 1.45 -32.56
CA SER A 158 83.01 1.86 -32.16
C SER A 158 83.80 2.58 -33.28
N ARG A 159 83.93 3.91 -33.07
CA ARG A 159 85.18 4.71 -33.12
C ARG A 159 85.91 4.85 -34.47
N VAL A 160 86.07 6.10 -34.93
CA VAL A 160 87.35 6.87 -34.99
C VAL A 160 87.09 8.29 -35.54
N ASP A 161 87.98 9.15 -35.08
CA ASP A 161 88.14 10.60 -35.04
C ASP A 161 88.55 11.32 -36.36
N GLU A 162 88.46 12.65 -36.28
CA GLU A 162 89.02 13.76 -37.07
C GLU A 162 90.00 13.50 -38.25
N THR A 163 89.81 14.22 -39.37
CA THR A 163 90.82 15.16 -39.95
C THR A 163 90.34 15.81 -41.26
N ALA A 164 90.79 17.06 -41.44
CA ALA A 164 90.44 17.98 -42.52
C ALA A 164 90.77 17.48 -43.94
N THR A 165 90.00 17.90 -44.95
CA THR A 165 90.51 18.42 -46.23
C THR A 165 89.41 19.19 -46.97
N ARG A 166 89.66 20.48 -47.14
CA ARG A 166 89.01 21.37 -48.10
C ARG A 166 89.57 21.03 -49.48
N GLN A 167 88.73 20.67 -50.46
CA GLN A 167 88.75 21.26 -51.82
C GLN A 167 87.67 20.67 -52.74
N PHE A 168 87.07 21.59 -53.48
CA PHE A 168 86.07 21.46 -54.54
C PHE A 168 86.44 20.47 -55.64
N PHE A 169 85.43 19.81 -56.23
CA PHE A 169 85.25 19.75 -57.69
C PHE A 169 83.77 19.59 -58.04
N HIS A 170 83.34 20.32 -59.08
CA HIS A 170 82.12 20.10 -59.84
C HIS A 170 82.08 18.68 -60.44
N GLY A 171 80.87 18.11 -60.52
CA GLY A 171 80.60 16.94 -61.36
C GLY A 171 79.22 16.32 -61.09
N ASN A 172 78.25 16.65 -61.94
CA ASN A 172 77.04 15.92 -62.32
C ASN A 172 76.32 14.96 -61.34
N GLY A 173 75.01 15.20 -61.24
CA GLY A 173 74.04 14.19 -61.69
C GLY A 173 73.57 13.15 -60.67
N ASP A 174 72.38 13.41 -60.14
CA ASP A 174 71.32 12.39 -60.05
C ASP A 174 71.46 11.29 -58.98
N THR A 175 71.54 11.67 -57.71
CA THR A 175 71.24 10.75 -56.59
C THR A 175 70.34 11.33 -55.49
N GLY A 176 70.01 12.63 -55.53
CA GLY A 176 69.08 13.27 -54.59
C GLY A 176 67.59 13.17 -54.95
N LYS A 177 67.26 12.70 -56.16
CA LYS A 177 65.89 12.70 -56.68
C LYS A 177 65.05 11.53 -56.18
N ALA A 178 65.68 10.38 -55.89
CA ALA A 178 64.99 9.19 -55.40
C ALA A 178 64.54 9.33 -53.92
N ALA A 179 65.36 9.93 -53.05
CA ALA A 179 65.00 10.13 -51.64
C ALA A 179 63.85 11.14 -51.45
N SER A 180 63.88 12.26 -52.20
CA SER A 180 62.81 13.28 -52.18
C SER A 180 61.49 12.76 -52.75
N THR A 181 61.53 11.89 -53.77
CA THR A 181 60.33 11.28 -54.35
C THR A 181 59.68 10.29 -53.38
N GLY A 182 60.48 9.47 -52.68
CA GLY A 182 59.98 8.55 -51.66
C GLY A 182 59.37 9.24 -50.44
N GLU A 183 59.92 10.38 -50.02
CA GLU A 183 59.33 11.18 -48.94
C GLU A 183 57.98 11.80 -49.34
N ALA A 184 57.86 12.31 -50.57
CA ALA A 184 56.59 12.83 -51.09
C ALA A 184 55.50 11.76 -51.16
N GLU A 185 55.85 10.54 -51.59
CA GLU A 185 54.95 9.39 -51.61
C GLU A 185 54.52 8.98 -50.20
N LYS A 186 55.44 8.98 -49.23
CA LYS A 186 55.14 8.70 -47.81
C LYS A 186 54.14 9.71 -47.22
N TRP A 187 54.34 11.00 -47.45
CA TRP A 187 53.41 12.04 -46.98
C TRP A 187 52.05 11.95 -47.65
N LYS A 188 52.00 11.56 -48.93
CA LYS A 188 50.76 11.30 -49.66
C LYS A 188 49.98 10.14 -49.02
N LEU A 189 50.64 9.02 -48.72
CA LEU A 189 50.02 7.87 -48.04
C LEU A 189 49.53 8.24 -46.64
N GLU A 190 50.31 9.04 -45.89
CA GLU A 190 49.92 9.50 -44.55
C GLU A 190 48.68 10.40 -44.60
N LEU A 191 48.58 11.27 -45.62
CA LEU A 191 47.41 12.12 -45.85
C LEU A 191 46.17 11.30 -46.22
N GLU A 192 46.32 10.27 -47.06
CA GLU A 192 45.24 9.35 -47.39
C GLU A 192 44.77 8.56 -46.14
N ARG A 193 45.70 8.08 -45.30
CA ARG A 193 45.35 7.42 -44.02
C ARG A 193 44.61 8.35 -43.07
N LEU A 194 45.04 9.61 -42.98
CA LEU A 194 44.40 10.62 -42.14
C LEU A 194 42.99 10.93 -42.65
N LYS A 195 42.83 11.11 -43.96
CA LYS A 195 41.52 11.31 -44.61
C LYS A 195 40.55 10.19 -44.28
N LEU A 196 40.96 8.93 -44.47
CA LEU A 196 40.13 7.77 -44.13
C LEU A 196 39.77 7.72 -42.64
N THR A 197 40.70 8.12 -41.76
CA THR A 197 40.44 8.17 -40.31
C THR A 197 39.39 9.22 -39.96
N TYR A 198 39.44 10.40 -40.60
CA TYR A 198 38.44 11.44 -40.39
C TYR A 198 37.10 11.10 -41.00
N GLU A 199 37.07 10.48 -42.18
CA GLU A 199 35.85 9.96 -42.80
C GLU A 199 35.18 8.93 -41.89
N ALA A 200 35.92 7.93 -41.40
CA ALA A 200 35.40 6.94 -40.45
C ALA A 200 34.87 7.58 -39.15
N LYS A 201 35.55 8.61 -38.63
CA LYS A 201 35.05 9.38 -37.47
C LYS A 201 33.76 10.14 -37.79
N SER A 202 33.66 10.73 -38.98
CA SER A 202 32.44 11.39 -39.45
C SER A 202 31.29 10.39 -39.52
N ASP A 203 31.51 9.23 -40.14
CA ASP A 203 30.51 8.17 -40.27
C ASP A 203 30.00 7.67 -38.91
N ILE A 204 30.91 7.49 -37.94
CA ILE A 204 30.53 7.11 -36.57
C ILE A 204 29.67 8.19 -35.92
N LEU A 205 30.07 9.46 -35.99
CA LEU A 205 29.29 10.56 -35.40
C LEU A 205 27.93 10.73 -36.08
N GLU A 206 27.88 10.59 -37.40
CA GLU A 206 26.63 10.60 -38.15
C GLU A 206 25.72 9.44 -37.73
N SER A 207 26.26 8.23 -37.58
CA SER A 207 25.50 7.08 -37.09
C SER A 207 24.93 7.32 -35.68
N GLN A 208 25.72 7.89 -34.77
CA GLN A 208 25.27 8.26 -33.42
C GLN A 208 24.17 9.32 -33.45
N LEU A 209 24.31 10.36 -34.29
CA LEU A 209 23.28 11.36 -34.48
C LEU A 209 21.99 10.75 -35.03
N THR A 210 22.07 9.82 -35.98
CA THR A 210 20.87 9.15 -36.50
C THR A 210 20.20 8.26 -35.44
N LEU A 211 20.98 7.57 -34.60
CA LEU A 211 20.46 6.75 -33.51
C LEU A 211 19.74 7.63 -32.47
N LEU A 212 20.40 8.68 -31.97
CA LEU A 212 19.81 9.59 -31.00
C LEU A 212 18.54 10.29 -31.52
N ARG A 213 18.49 10.62 -32.82
CA ARG A 213 17.27 11.15 -33.46
C ARG A 213 16.13 10.13 -33.45
N LYS A 214 16.42 8.84 -33.67
CA LYS A 214 15.41 7.77 -33.59
C LYS A 214 14.91 7.58 -32.17
N ASP A 215 15.82 7.49 -31.20
CA ASP A 215 15.46 7.34 -29.78
C ASP A 215 14.60 8.52 -29.32
N LEU A 216 14.97 9.75 -29.69
CA LEU A 216 14.19 10.94 -29.36
C LEU A 216 12.79 10.92 -29.97
N ALA A 217 12.65 10.49 -31.23
CA ALA A 217 11.35 10.31 -31.86
C ALA A 217 10.50 9.23 -31.16
N GLU A 218 11.11 8.14 -30.70
CA GLU A 218 10.44 7.09 -29.94
C GLU A 218 9.97 7.59 -28.56
N TYR A 219 10.82 8.31 -27.82
CA TYR A 219 10.43 8.93 -26.55
C TYR A 219 9.32 9.97 -26.71
N GLN A 220 9.35 10.76 -27.78
CA GLN A 220 8.27 11.70 -28.10
C GLN A 220 6.95 10.98 -28.32
N LYS A 221 6.94 9.93 -29.16
CA LYS A 221 5.76 9.09 -29.38
C LYS A 221 5.23 8.47 -28.08
N ASN A 222 6.13 7.93 -27.25
CA ASN A 222 5.75 7.34 -25.95
C ASN A 222 5.12 8.39 -25.02
N CYS A 223 5.62 9.63 -25.03
CA CYS A 223 5.01 10.72 -24.27
C CYS A 223 3.60 11.06 -24.77
N GLU A 224 3.39 11.08 -26.08
CA GLU A 224 2.08 11.31 -26.70
C GLU A 224 1.09 10.20 -26.33
N ASP A 225 1.48 8.94 -26.48
CA ASP A 225 0.67 7.77 -26.11
C ASP A 225 0.27 7.80 -24.61
N LEU A 226 1.21 8.13 -23.72
CA LEU A 226 0.93 8.25 -22.30
C LEU A 226 -0.04 9.40 -21.99
N LYS A 227 0.10 10.53 -22.69
CA LYS A 227 -0.79 11.69 -22.56
C LYS A 227 -2.22 11.35 -23.02
N GLU A 228 -2.37 10.60 -24.10
CA GLU A 228 -3.67 10.12 -24.57
C GLU A 228 -4.32 9.16 -23.56
N ARG A 229 -3.54 8.21 -23.04
CA ARG A 229 -4.03 7.28 -22.00
C ARG A 229 -4.45 8.01 -20.72
N LEU A 230 -3.75 9.08 -20.35
CA LEU A 230 -4.12 9.92 -19.21
C LEU A 230 -5.46 10.61 -19.47
N LYS A 231 -5.62 11.29 -20.61
CA LYS A 231 -6.88 11.95 -20.99
C LYS A 231 -8.06 10.97 -21.02
N HIS A 232 -7.83 9.75 -21.50
CA HIS A 232 -8.86 8.71 -21.49
C HIS A 232 -9.27 8.32 -20.06
N LYS A 233 -8.31 8.14 -19.15
CA LYS A 233 -8.60 7.87 -17.73
C LYS A 233 -9.29 9.03 -17.04
N GLU A 234 -8.90 10.27 -17.32
CA GLU A 234 -9.56 11.47 -16.79
C GLU A 234 -11.01 11.56 -17.26
N SER A 235 -11.26 11.26 -18.52
CA SER A 235 -12.63 11.23 -19.08
C SER A 235 -13.49 10.15 -18.42
N LEU A 236 -12.92 8.95 -18.20
CA LEU A 236 -13.59 7.87 -17.46
C LEU A 236 -13.87 8.27 -16.00
N LEU A 237 -12.92 8.93 -15.34
CA LEU A 237 -13.10 9.42 -13.97
C LEU A 237 -14.20 10.48 -13.92
N ALA A 238 -14.20 11.46 -14.83
CA ALA A 238 -15.21 12.50 -14.93
C ALA A 238 -16.63 11.91 -15.14
N ALA A 239 -16.75 10.93 -16.04
CA ALA A 239 -17.99 10.20 -16.25
C ALA A 239 -18.43 9.42 -15.00
N SER A 240 -17.49 8.79 -14.28
CA SER A 240 -17.78 8.07 -13.05
C SER A 240 -18.20 8.99 -11.90
N THR A 241 -17.64 10.20 -11.81
CA THR A 241 -18.02 11.20 -10.79
C THR A 241 -19.37 11.82 -11.06
N SER A 242 -19.79 11.94 -12.33
CA SER A 242 -21.15 12.40 -12.69
C SER A 242 -22.26 11.50 -12.14
N SER A 243 -21.95 10.25 -11.80
CA SER A 243 -22.89 9.28 -11.21
C SER A 243 -22.84 9.20 -9.67
N ARG A 244 -22.04 10.06 -9.02
CA ARG A 244 -21.86 10.05 -7.56
C ARG A 244 -22.41 11.31 -6.92
N VAL A 245 -23.37 11.16 -6.01
CA VAL A 245 -23.85 12.24 -5.15
C VAL A 245 -23.04 12.19 -3.85
N GLY A 246 -22.43 13.32 -3.45
CA GLY A 246 -21.62 13.38 -2.22
C GLY A 246 -20.37 12.49 -2.22
N GLY A 247 -19.85 12.11 -3.39
CA GLY A 247 -18.68 11.22 -3.51
C GLY A 247 -19.01 9.72 -3.41
N LEU A 248 -20.27 9.37 -3.15
CA LEU A 248 -20.75 8.00 -3.03
C LEU A 248 -21.43 7.50 -4.30
N CYS A 249 -21.33 6.20 -4.55
CA CYS A 249 -22.10 5.57 -5.62
C CYS A 249 -23.61 5.71 -5.35
N LEU A 250 -24.46 5.78 -6.39
CA LEU A 250 -25.92 5.89 -6.19
C LEU A 250 -26.49 4.85 -5.21
N LYS A 251 -26.05 3.60 -5.30
CA LYS A 251 -26.44 2.53 -4.35
C LYS A 251 -25.97 2.83 -2.92
N CYS A 252 -24.76 3.35 -2.78
CA CYS A 252 -24.13 3.67 -1.50
C CYS A 252 -24.84 4.86 -0.83
N ALA A 253 -25.14 5.91 -1.60
CA ALA A 253 -25.90 7.07 -1.15
C ALA A 253 -27.34 6.68 -0.76
N GLN A 254 -27.98 5.81 -1.55
CA GLN A 254 -29.32 5.30 -1.23
C GLN A 254 -29.30 4.45 0.05
N HIS A 255 -28.29 3.58 0.23
CA HIS A 255 -28.16 2.75 1.42
C HIS A 255 -27.88 3.59 2.67
N GLU A 256 -27.01 4.60 2.55
CA GLU A 256 -26.74 5.55 3.63
C GLU A 256 -27.97 6.38 3.99
N ALA A 257 -28.75 6.85 3.01
CA ALA A 257 -30.00 7.56 3.28
C ALA A 257 -31.01 6.68 4.04
N VAL A 258 -31.17 5.42 3.63
CA VAL A 258 -32.07 4.46 4.30
C VAL A 258 -31.60 4.11 5.72
N LEU A 259 -30.30 3.85 5.90
CA LEU A 259 -29.72 3.54 7.21
C LEU A 259 -29.73 4.75 8.14
N SER A 260 -29.50 5.95 7.61
CA SER A 260 -29.58 7.21 8.34
C SER A 260 -30.99 7.45 8.85
N GLN A 261 -32.00 7.12 8.05
CA GLN A 261 -33.41 7.28 8.42
C GLN A 261 -33.87 6.28 9.49
N THR A 262 -33.29 5.08 9.55
CA THR A 262 -33.84 3.97 10.36
C THR A 262 -32.99 3.55 11.55
N HIS A 263 -31.69 3.32 11.37
CA HIS A 263 -30.84 2.79 12.44
C HIS A 263 -30.03 3.90 13.11
N SER A 264 -29.41 4.78 12.33
CA SER A 264 -28.64 5.91 12.88
C SER A 264 -29.56 6.88 13.62
N ASN A 265 -30.74 7.19 13.05
CA ASN A 265 -31.72 8.07 13.68
C ASN A 265 -32.16 7.58 15.07
N VAL A 266 -32.44 6.29 15.22
CA VAL A 266 -32.88 5.70 16.49
C VAL A 266 -31.79 5.80 17.57
N HIS A 267 -30.53 5.58 17.22
CA HIS A 267 -29.42 5.76 18.16
C HIS A 267 -29.24 7.22 18.56
N VAL A 268 -29.33 8.15 17.61
CA VAL A 268 -29.26 9.60 17.88
C VAL A 268 -30.39 10.04 18.80
N GLN A 269 -31.64 9.66 18.51
CA GLN A 269 -32.80 9.96 19.37
C GLN A 269 -32.66 9.38 20.78
N THR A 270 -32.08 8.17 20.90
CA THR A 270 -31.84 7.53 22.20
C THR A 270 -30.80 8.31 23.00
N VAL A 271 -29.70 8.72 22.37
CA VAL A 271 -28.68 9.55 23.00
C VAL A 271 -29.28 10.89 23.44
N GLU A 272 -30.04 11.56 22.59
CA GLU A 272 -30.71 12.83 22.92
C GLU A 272 -31.65 12.70 24.12
N ARG A 273 -32.45 11.62 24.18
CA ARG A 273 -33.33 11.34 25.32
C ARG A 273 -32.56 11.13 26.61
N LEU A 274 -31.54 10.26 26.59
CA LEU A 274 -30.69 10.01 27.77
C LEU A 274 -29.95 11.27 28.22
N THR A 275 -29.51 12.10 27.26
CA THR A 275 -28.87 13.39 27.51
C THR A 275 -29.81 14.33 28.29
N LYS A 276 -31.07 14.40 27.87
CA LYS A 276 -32.11 15.19 28.54
C LYS A 276 -32.44 14.66 29.94
N GLU A 277 -32.66 13.36 30.09
CA GLU A 277 -32.93 12.75 31.41
C GLU A 277 -31.78 13.01 32.39
N ARG A 278 -30.54 12.93 31.91
CA ARG A 278 -29.34 13.26 32.68
C ARG A 278 -29.32 14.73 33.10
N ASP A 279 -29.73 15.66 32.23
CA ASP A 279 -29.79 17.08 32.57
C ASP A 279 -30.90 17.37 33.58
N ASP A 280 -32.09 16.81 33.39
CA ASP A 280 -33.23 16.95 34.30
C ASP A 280 -32.88 16.41 35.70
N LEU A 281 -32.21 15.26 35.78
CA LEU A 281 -31.70 14.70 37.04
C LEU A 281 -30.62 15.57 37.69
N MET A 282 -29.70 16.13 36.89
CA MET A 282 -28.70 17.08 37.38
C MET A 282 -29.35 18.33 37.96
N SER A 283 -30.36 18.89 37.28
CA SER A 283 -31.14 20.03 37.78
C SER A 283 -31.85 19.70 39.10
N ALA A 284 -32.54 18.56 39.18
CA ALA A 284 -33.21 18.12 40.40
C ALA A 284 -32.23 17.93 41.57
N LEU A 285 -31.06 17.34 41.29
CA LEU A 285 -30.01 17.13 42.29
C LEU A 285 -29.44 18.46 42.80
N VAL A 286 -29.23 19.45 41.91
CA VAL A 286 -28.81 20.80 42.32
C VAL A 286 -29.86 21.46 43.20
N SER A 287 -31.15 21.37 42.86
CA SER A 287 -32.24 21.91 43.69
C SER A 287 -32.35 21.20 45.05
N LEU A 288 -32.16 19.88 45.12
CA LEU A 288 -32.15 19.17 46.39
C LEU A 288 -30.97 19.58 47.27
N ARG A 289 -29.79 19.80 46.68
CA ARG A 289 -28.62 20.31 47.40
C ARG A 289 -28.84 21.71 47.97
N SER A 290 -29.45 22.62 47.22
CA SER A 290 -29.77 23.96 47.74
C SER A 290 -30.79 23.89 48.88
N ASN A 291 -31.85 23.10 48.72
CA ASN A 291 -32.87 22.93 49.76
C ASN A 291 -32.29 22.34 51.06
N LEU A 292 -31.37 21.38 50.93
CA LEU A 292 -30.66 20.81 52.07
C LEU A 292 -29.79 21.85 52.78
N ALA A 293 -29.06 22.67 52.02
CA ALA A 293 -28.26 23.75 52.59
C ALA A 293 -29.13 24.77 53.34
N ASP A 294 -30.29 25.14 52.79
CA ASP A 294 -31.25 26.04 53.45
C ASP A 294 -31.85 25.42 54.71
N ALA A 295 -32.15 24.11 54.69
CA ALA A 295 -32.65 23.39 55.85
C ALA A 295 -31.59 23.33 56.97
N GLN A 296 -30.34 23.03 56.62
CA GLN A 296 -29.22 23.03 57.55
C GLN A 296 -28.97 24.42 58.14
N GLN A 297 -29.06 25.49 57.33
CA GLN A 297 -28.90 26.86 57.81
C GLN A 297 -30.01 27.27 58.79
N ARG A 298 -31.26 26.83 58.54
CA ARG A 298 -32.37 27.06 59.48
C ARG A 298 -32.19 26.28 60.77
N GLU A 299 -31.72 25.04 60.69
CA GLU A 299 -31.41 24.20 61.86
C GLU A 299 -30.31 24.83 62.71
N THR A 300 -29.21 25.28 62.13
CA THR A 300 -28.11 25.93 62.86
C THR A 300 -28.57 27.24 63.50
N SER A 301 -29.39 28.04 62.80
CA SER A 301 -29.96 29.26 63.39
C SER A 301 -30.90 28.97 64.56
N ALA A 302 -31.77 27.96 64.43
CA ALA A 302 -32.66 27.55 65.51
C ALA A 302 -31.87 27.01 66.71
N TYR A 303 -30.81 26.23 66.46
CA TYR A 303 -29.91 25.75 67.50
C TYR A 303 -29.25 26.90 68.28
N GLU A 304 -28.68 27.90 67.59
CA GLU A 304 -28.07 29.07 68.26
C GLU A 304 -29.12 29.91 69.02
N GLN A 305 -30.33 30.05 68.48
CA GLN A 305 -31.43 30.74 69.20
C GLN A 305 -31.78 30.04 70.50
N VAL A 306 -31.93 28.71 70.49
CA VAL A 306 -32.21 27.92 71.70
C VAL A 306 -31.07 28.03 72.69
N LYS A 307 -29.82 27.94 72.22
CA LYS A 307 -28.63 28.08 73.07
C LYS A 307 -28.57 29.45 73.75
N HIS A 308 -28.82 30.54 73.02
CA HIS A 308 -28.91 31.88 73.61
C HIS A 308 -30.06 31.99 74.62
N ALA A 309 -31.24 31.47 74.31
CA ALA A 309 -32.37 31.50 75.23
C ALA A 309 -32.06 30.76 76.54
N VAL A 310 -31.44 29.58 76.47
CA VAL A 310 -31.00 28.82 77.64
C VAL A 310 -30.02 29.63 78.48
N GLN A 311 -28.98 30.20 77.87
CA GLN A 311 -27.99 31.02 78.58
C GLN A 311 -28.63 32.22 79.30
N MET A 312 -29.53 32.95 78.62
CA MET A 312 -30.24 34.09 79.24
C MET A 312 -31.11 33.65 80.43
N THR A 313 -31.75 32.47 80.36
CA THR A 313 -32.53 31.94 81.49
C THR A 313 -31.67 31.48 82.65
N GLU A 314 -30.48 30.92 82.38
CA GLU A 314 -29.50 30.55 83.40
C GLU A 314 -28.99 31.80 84.13
N GLU A 315 -28.56 32.83 83.39
CA GLU A 315 -28.10 34.12 83.95
C GLU A 315 -29.19 34.79 84.81
N ALA A 316 -30.42 34.86 84.30
CA ALA A 316 -31.55 35.42 85.06
C ALA A 316 -31.89 34.61 86.33
N ASN A 317 -31.66 33.29 86.33
CA ASN A 317 -31.82 32.47 87.53
C ASN A 317 -30.72 32.74 88.56
N PHE A 318 -29.46 32.88 88.12
CA PHE A 318 -28.35 33.23 89.01
C PHE A 318 -28.55 34.58 89.71
N GLU A 319 -29.07 35.59 89.01
CA GLU A 319 -29.39 36.91 89.58
C GLU A 319 -30.47 36.85 90.67
N LYS A 320 -31.48 35.98 90.52
CA LYS A 320 -32.56 35.82 91.53
C LYS A 320 -32.12 35.10 92.80
N THR A 321 -31.07 34.28 92.72
CA THR A 321 -30.54 33.51 93.86
C THR A 321 -29.47 34.24 94.67
N LYS A 322 -29.14 35.48 94.28
CA LYS A 322 -28.12 36.32 94.92
C LYS A 322 -28.77 37.38 95.81
#